data_AF-A0A7T7R5F8-F1
#
_entry.id   AF-A0A7T7R5F8-F1
#
_cell.length_a   1.000
_cell.length_b   1.000
_cell.length_c   1.000
_cell.angle_alpha   90.00
_cell.angle_beta   90.00
_cell.angle_gamma   90.00
#
_symmetry.space_group_name_H-M   'P 1'
#
loop_
_entity.id
_entity.type
_entity.pdbx_description
1 polymer ?
#
loop_
_entity_poly.entity_id
_entity_poly.type
_entity_poly.pdbx_seq_one_letter_code
_entity_poly.pdbx_strand_id
1 'polypeptide(L)'
;MKQKSRHIANTGISYNDENSILNYLIPNFSINIKKYIGDKVSQAEILRLFAKSYISKAENIFIDSIHWSSEILNVSKIGKLKPDELENRLDLKYNSPQRLAILRHIKKSSFKTAPLNELVEISAMVGWKGLTTEFYRKSGPWLLRGVEFNNGVIDFEKLVSIDREKFIEQPQIHLEKGDIAFSKDGTIGKAVVIPELNNDLAAGSTIARLRIKKHLRLNPYYLDFVLNHQIVNTQVESFATGVAQPHITQEWIAQLIIPLIESQEVVGELVRVHHRSQWFSKILLSISKFLVEGLINGSITEDELIQAQNALEQGDNSLDRAILSKMTEDGYAVAGSKPLFADLDEFYELLEQAKEFE
;
A
#
# COMPACT_ATOMS: atom_id res chain seq x y z
N MET A 1 -6.59 28.76 28.47
CA MET A 1 -7.35 29.53 27.47
C MET A 1 -8.80 29.05 27.51
N LYS A 2 -9.81 29.92 27.59
CA LYS A 2 -11.22 29.51 27.48
C LYS A 2 -11.57 29.34 26.00
N GLN A 3 -12.04 28.17 25.60
CA GLN A 3 -12.52 27.92 24.24
C GLN A 3 -13.76 28.79 23.99
N LYS A 4 -13.82 29.44 22.82
CA LYS A 4 -14.93 30.32 22.46
C LYS A 4 -16.10 29.46 21.97
N SER A 5 -17.30 29.60 22.56
CA SER A 5 -18.52 28.96 22.06
C SER A 5 -19.08 29.76 20.87
N ARG A 6 -18.68 29.37 19.66
CA ARG A 6 -19.19 29.93 18.40
C ARG A 6 -19.10 28.82 17.34
N HIS A 7 -20.15 28.57 16.59
CA HIS A 7 -20.13 27.54 15.53
C HIS A 7 -19.31 27.94 14.28
N ILE A 8 -19.08 29.24 14.09
CA ILE A 8 -18.38 29.80 12.91
C ILE A 8 -17.42 30.91 13.39
N ALA A 9 -16.16 30.87 12.96
CA ALA A 9 -15.22 31.96 13.16
C ALA A 9 -15.51 33.12 12.18
N ASN A 10 -15.09 34.34 12.53
CA ASN A 10 -15.20 35.50 11.62
C ASN A 10 -14.44 35.32 10.29
N THR A 11 -13.63 34.25 10.16
CA THR A 11 -12.91 33.83 8.96
C THR A 11 -13.68 32.84 8.07
N GLY A 12 -14.93 32.49 8.42
CA GLY A 12 -15.73 31.49 7.69
C GLY A 12 -15.35 30.03 7.98
N ILE A 13 -14.46 29.79 8.95
CA ILE A 13 -14.09 28.44 9.38
C ILE A 13 -15.10 27.94 10.42
N SER A 14 -15.77 26.83 10.11
CA SER A 14 -16.65 26.12 11.04
C SER A 14 -15.84 25.23 11.99
N TYR A 15 -16.21 25.22 13.27
CA TYR A 15 -15.67 24.28 14.25
C TYR A 15 -16.77 23.84 15.20
N ASN A 16 -16.65 22.61 15.72
CA ASN A 16 -17.50 22.14 16.79
C ASN A 16 -17.01 22.77 18.10
N ASP A 17 -17.83 23.61 18.72
CA ASP A 17 -17.53 24.14 20.04
C ASP A 17 -17.82 23.10 21.13
N GLU A 18 -17.33 23.37 22.34
CA GLU A 18 -17.45 22.45 23.49
C GLU A 18 -18.90 22.01 23.75
N ASN A 19 -19.86 22.96 23.69
CA ASN A 19 -21.28 22.64 23.88
C ASN A 19 -21.82 21.75 22.76
N SER A 20 -21.37 21.92 21.52
CA SER A 20 -21.76 21.04 20.41
C SER A 20 -21.26 19.62 20.63
N ILE A 21 -20.00 19.48 21.05
CA ILE A 21 -19.37 18.16 21.29
C ILE A 21 -20.08 17.42 22.43
N LEU A 22 -20.37 18.12 23.53
CA LEU A 22 -21.05 17.53 24.70
C LEU A 22 -22.49 17.08 24.40
N ASN A 23 -23.12 17.64 23.37
CA ASN A 23 -24.49 17.32 22.98
C ASN A 23 -24.59 16.25 21.87
N TYR A 24 -23.47 15.68 21.41
CA TYR A 24 -23.53 14.57 20.47
C TYR A 24 -24.14 13.33 21.13
N LEU A 25 -25.26 12.87 20.56
CA LEU A 25 -25.85 11.60 20.92
C LEU A 25 -24.99 10.48 20.36
N ILE A 26 -24.41 9.68 21.25
CA ILE A 26 -23.66 8.48 20.90
C ILE A 26 -24.43 7.24 21.37
N PRO A 27 -24.47 6.15 20.58
CA PRO A 27 -24.99 4.88 21.05
C PRO A 27 -24.24 4.43 22.30
N ASN A 28 -24.98 4.10 23.37
CA ASN A 28 -24.39 3.65 24.64
C ASN A 28 -24.56 2.14 24.80
N PHE A 29 -23.61 1.38 24.26
CA PHE A 29 -23.59 -0.09 24.38
C PHE A 29 -23.02 -0.57 25.72
N SER A 30 -23.28 -1.85 26.04
CA SER A 30 -22.72 -2.53 27.20
C SER A 30 -21.19 -2.57 27.20
N ILE A 31 -20.59 -2.80 28.37
CA ILE A 31 -19.12 -2.86 28.52
C ILE A 31 -18.50 -3.98 27.67
N ASN A 32 -19.17 -5.12 27.56
CA ASN A 32 -18.70 -6.26 26.77
C ASN A 32 -18.67 -5.94 25.28
N ILE A 33 -19.67 -5.22 24.76
CA ILE A 33 -19.69 -4.78 23.36
C ILE A 33 -18.58 -3.77 23.10
N LYS A 34 -18.43 -2.77 23.98
CA LYS A 34 -17.34 -1.79 23.89
C LYS A 34 -15.98 -2.47 23.92
N LYS A 35 -15.81 -3.50 24.75
CA LYS A 35 -14.61 -4.31 24.83
C LYS A 35 -14.37 -5.09 23.54
N TYR A 36 -15.36 -5.81 23.02
CA TYR A 36 -15.22 -6.57 21.78
C TYR A 36 -14.81 -5.71 20.58
N ILE A 37 -15.49 -4.58 20.38
CA ILE A 37 -15.18 -3.64 19.29
C ILE A 37 -13.82 -2.95 19.55
N GLY A 38 -13.55 -2.57 20.80
CA GLY A 38 -12.29 -1.96 21.21
C GLY A 38 -11.09 -2.90 21.02
N ASP A 39 -11.26 -4.18 21.32
CA ASP A 39 -10.23 -5.21 21.14
C ASP A 39 -9.88 -5.35 19.64
N LYS A 40 -10.85 -5.24 18.72
CA LYS A 40 -10.56 -5.19 17.26
C LYS A 40 -9.71 -3.98 16.88
N VAL A 41 -9.97 -2.81 17.46
CA VAL A 41 -9.16 -1.60 17.25
C VAL A 41 -7.74 -1.78 17.82
N SER A 42 -7.62 -2.33 19.02
CA SER A 42 -6.33 -2.62 19.65
C SER A 42 -5.51 -3.62 18.83
N GLN A 43 -6.13 -4.69 18.34
CA GLN A 43 -5.52 -5.67 17.44
C GLN A 43 -5.04 -5.02 16.14
N ALA A 44 -5.79 -4.05 15.60
CA ALA A 44 -5.39 -3.31 14.42
C ALA A 44 -4.11 -2.49 14.67
N GLU A 45 -3.94 -1.92 15.86
CA GLU A 45 -2.73 -1.17 16.21
C GLU A 45 -1.54 -2.10 16.47
N ILE A 46 -1.74 -3.23 17.15
CA ILE A 46 -0.72 -4.27 17.35
C ILE A 46 -0.17 -4.72 15.99
N LEU A 47 -1.03 -5.01 15.02
CA LEU A 47 -0.62 -5.37 13.66
C LEU A 47 0.15 -4.26 12.94
N ARG A 48 -0.14 -2.97 13.21
CA ARG A 48 0.63 -1.85 12.63
C ARG A 48 2.02 -1.75 13.21
N LEU A 49 2.15 -1.92 14.53
CA LEU A 49 3.44 -1.93 15.22
C LEU A 49 4.28 -3.13 14.76
N PHE A 50 3.65 -4.30 14.64
CA PHE A 50 4.26 -5.50 14.10
C PHE A 50 4.73 -5.28 12.66
N ALA A 51 3.86 -4.75 11.78
CA ALA A 51 4.23 -4.41 10.41
C ALA A 51 5.44 -3.46 10.36
N LYS A 52 5.47 -2.44 11.23
CA LYS A 52 6.58 -1.48 11.32
C LYS A 52 7.89 -2.17 11.70
N SER A 53 7.87 -3.15 12.61
CA SER A 53 9.07 -3.88 13.00
C SER A 53 9.62 -4.72 11.83
N TYR A 54 8.76 -5.35 11.04
CA TYR A 54 9.15 -6.16 9.88
C TYR A 54 9.76 -5.34 8.75
N ILE A 55 9.18 -4.19 8.41
CA ILE A 55 9.77 -3.32 7.38
C ILE A 55 11.11 -2.73 7.84
N SER A 56 11.27 -2.44 9.14
CA SER A 56 12.57 -2.03 9.69
C SER A 56 13.61 -3.14 9.65
N LYS A 57 13.23 -4.41 9.88
CA LYS A 57 14.14 -5.56 9.71
C LYS A 57 14.58 -5.70 8.25
N ALA A 58 13.63 -5.58 7.31
CA ALA A 58 13.89 -5.62 5.88
C ALA A 58 14.86 -4.51 5.45
N GLU A 59 14.61 -3.28 5.91
CA GLU A 59 15.47 -2.12 5.69
C GLU A 59 16.89 -2.38 6.18
N ASN A 60 17.06 -2.82 7.43
CA ASN A 60 18.38 -3.07 8.01
C ASN A 60 19.19 -4.10 7.20
N ILE A 61 18.57 -5.23 6.85
CA ILE A 61 19.23 -6.26 6.03
C ILE A 61 19.64 -5.70 4.67
N PHE A 62 18.77 -4.91 4.04
CA PHE A 62 19.04 -4.32 2.74
C PHE A 62 20.19 -3.31 2.81
N ILE A 63 20.11 -2.32 3.71
CA ILE A 63 21.13 -1.27 3.81
C ILE A 63 22.49 -1.85 4.19
N ASP A 64 22.55 -2.86 5.06
CA ASP A 64 23.80 -3.55 5.40
C ASP A 64 24.39 -4.25 4.17
N SER A 65 23.54 -4.93 3.38
CA SER A 65 23.94 -5.65 2.17
C SER A 65 24.47 -4.74 1.07
N ILE A 66 23.98 -3.51 0.98
CA ILE A 66 24.41 -2.53 -0.04
C ILE A 66 25.30 -1.42 0.52
N HIS A 67 25.72 -1.53 1.79
CA HIS A 67 26.48 -0.53 2.54
C HIS A 67 25.89 0.88 2.42
N TRP A 68 24.56 0.99 2.52
CA TRP A 68 23.83 2.23 2.34
C TRP A 68 23.79 3.08 3.61
N SER A 69 23.84 4.40 3.41
CA SER A 69 23.60 5.40 4.43
C SER A 69 22.88 6.59 3.80
N SER A 70 21.91 7.17 4.52
CA SER A 70 21.21 8.38 4.07
C SER A 70 22.15 9.57 3.85
N GLU A 71 23.33 9.58 4.50
CA GLU A 71 24.38 10.58 4.29
C GLU A 71 24.95 10.58 2.86
N ILE A 72 24.77 9.49 2.10
CA ILE A 72 25.15 9.45 0.67
C ILE A 72 24.40 10.54 -0.11
N LEU A 73 23.15 10.83 0.28
CA LEU A 73 22.32 11.85 -0.35
C LEU A 73 22.57 13.25 0.23
N ASN A 74 23.40 13.38 1.26
CA ASN A 74 23.81 14.65 1.85
C ASN A 74 24.92 15.30 1.01
N VAL A 75 24.50 15.87 -0.11
CA VAL A 75 25.39 16.45 -1.12
C VAL A 75 25.22 17.97 -1.21
N SER A 76 26.29 18.64 -1.62
CA SER A 76 26.25 20.07 -1.93
C SER A 76 25.20 20.38 -3.00
N LYS A 77 24.54 21.54 -2.86
CA LYS A 77 23.64 22.08 -3.89
C LYS A 77 24.37 22.37 -5.22
N ILE A 78 25.70 22.50 -5.17
CA ILE A 78 26.55 22.69 -6.34
C ILE A 78 27.27 21.37 -6.63
N GLY A 79 26.98 20.79 -7.80
CA GLY A 79 27.63 19.59 -8.30
C GLY A 79 28.71 19.91 -9.33
N LYS A 80 29.72 19.03 -9.41
CA LYS A 80 30.63 18.94 -10.56
C LYS A 80 30.44 17.58 -11.21
N LEU A 81 30.37 17.59 -12.53
CA LEU A 81 30.26 16.40 -13.36
C LEU A 81 31.60 16.18 -14.06
N LYS A 82 32.14 14.97 -13.97
CA LYS A 82 33.36 14.62 -14.71
C LYS A 82 33.01 14.27 -16.17
N PRO A 83 33.94 14.43 -17.12
CA PRO A 83 33.68 14.08 -18.51
C PRO A 83 33.26 12.62 -18.73
N ASP A 84 33.74 11.68 -17.92
CA ASP A 84 33.38 10.25 -17.95
C ASP A 84 32.03 9.93 -17.31
N GLU A 85 31.41 10.89 -16.62
CA GLU A 85 30.07 10.81 -16.02
C GLU A 85 29.01 11.51 -16.89
N LEU A 86 29.41 12.14 -18.00
CA LEU A 86 28.49 12.83 -18.91
C LEU A 86 27.67 11.82 -19.71
N GLU A 87 26.36 12.00 -19.70
CA GLU A 87 25.42 11.33 -20.59
C GLU A 87 24.78 12.35 -21.56
N ASN A 88 23.95 11.87 -22.48
CA ASN A 88 23.36 12.70 -23.56
C ASN A 88 22.46 13.84 -23.06
N ARG A 89 22.08 13.85 -21.77
CA ARG A 89 21.13 14.79 -21.18
C ARG A 89 21.84 15.70 -20.18
N LEU A 90 21.92 17.00 -20.48
CA LEU A 90 22.72 17.99 -19.75
C LEU A 90 21.92 18.88 -18.78
N ASP A 91 20.70 18.48 -18.37
CA ASP A 91 19.94 19.25 -17.39
C ASP A 91 20.26 18.86 -15.94
N LEU A 92 20.00 19.79 -15.02
CA LEU A 92 20.32 19.65 -13.59
C LEU A 92 19.52 18.53 -12.92
N LYS A 93 18.27 18.31 -13.33
CA LYS A 93 17.41 17.31 -12.69
C LYS A 93 17.93 15.91 -12.99
N TYR A 94 18.27 15.67 -14.26
CA TYR A 94 18.90 14.44 -14.71
C TYR A 94 20.31 14.23 -14.11
N ASN A 95 21.10 15.30 -13.99
CA ASN A 95 22.44 15.25 -13.39
C ASN A 95 22.44 15.72 -11.93
N SER A 96 21.38 15.37 -11.18
CA SER A 96 21.25 15.84 -9.81
C SER A 96 22.44 15.33 -8.95
N PRO A 97 23.00 16.16 -8.05
CA PRO A 97 24.08 15.74 -7.17
C PRO A 97 23.77 14.44 -6.41
N GLN A 98 22.50 14.23 -6.04
CA GLN A 98 22.00 13.05 -5.34
C GLN A 98 22.07 11.80 -6.23
N ARG A 99 21.59 11.87 -7.49
CA ARG A 99 21.71 10.74 -8.43
C ARG A 99 23.18 10.41 -8.69
N LEU A 100 24.02 11.42 -8.89
CA LEU A 100 25.46 11.20 -9.10
C LEU A 100 26.12 10.55 -7.88
N ALA A 101 25.71 10.91 -6.66
CA ALA A 101 26.20 10.25 -5.45
C ALA A 101 25.79 8.77 -5.39
N ILE A 102 24.56 8.42 -5.79
CA ILE A 102 24.11 7.03 -5.93
C ILE A 102 24.95 6.27 -6.96
N LEU A 103 25.16 6.83 -8.15
CA LEU A 103 25.95 6.17 -9.20
C LEU A 103 27.41 5.94 -8.75
N ARG A 104 27.98 6.93 -8.05
CA ARG A 104 29.33 6.82 -7.48
C ARG A 104 29.39 5.80 -6.34
N HIS A 105 28.35 5.69 -5.52
CA HIS A 105 28.22 4.66 -4.50
C HIS A 105 28.21 3.28 -5.15
N ILE A 106 27.27 3.04 -6.06
CA ILE A 106 27.14 1.78 -6.81
C ILE A 106 28.45 1.39 -7.49
N LYS A 107 29.13 2.33 -8.17
CA LYS A 107 30.41 2.06 -8.85
C LYS A 107 31.55 1.68 -7.90
N LYS A 108 31.51 2.14 -6.65
CA LYS A 108 32.51 1.82 -5.62
C LYS A 108 32.19 0.56 -4.84
N SER A 109 30.93 0.13 -4.84
CA SER A 109 30.46 -1.03 -4.09
C SER A 109 30.67 -2.34 -4.85
N SER A 110 30.64 -3.44 -4.12
CA SER A 110 30.81 -4.81 -4.65
C SER A 110 29.49 -5.54 -4.90
N PHE A 111 28.35 -4.99 -4.45
CA PHE A 111 27.04 -5.62 -4.67
C PHE A 111 26.63 -5.58 -6.13
N LYS A 112 25.87 -6.59 -6.56
CA LYS A 112 25.40 -6.70 -7.95
C LYS A 112 24.24 -5.75 -8.19
N THR A 113 24.14 -5.24 -9.42
CA THR A 113 23.00 -4.46 -9.87
C THR A 113 22.54 -4.97 -11.23
N ALA A 114 21.29 -4.68 -11.57
CA ALA A 114 20.77 -4.88 -12.92
C ALA A 114 19.85 -3.70 -13.29
N PRO A 115 19.79 -3.30 -14.56
CA PRO A 115 18.73 -2.41 -15.02
C PRO A 115 17.38 -3.12 -14.94
N LEU A 116 16.31 -2.38 -14.62
CA LEU A 116 15.00 -2.96 -14.35
C LEU A 116 14.45 -3.78 -15.54
N ASN A 117 14.71 -3.36 -16.78
CA ASN A 117 14.29 -4.09 -17.98
C ASN A 117 14.93 -5.49 -18.13
N GLU A 118 16.06 -5.75 -17.48
CA GLU A 118 16.64 -7.10 -17.43
C GLU A 118 15.83 -8.01 -16.50
N LEU A 119 15.18 -7.45 -15.48
CA LEU A 119 14.44 -8.17 -14.45
C LEU A 119 12.96 -8.39 -14.79
N VAL A 120 12.33 -7.42 -15.44
CA VAL A 120 10.87 -7.42 -15.66
C VAL A 120 10.48 -7.11 -17.10
N GLU A 121 9.32 -7.61 -17.50
CA GLU A 121 8.55 -7.09 -18.64
C GLU A 121 7.79 -5.85 -18.20
N ILE A 122 7.96 -4.74 -18.93
CA ILE A 122 7.35 -3.45 -18.60
C ILE A 122 6.23 -3.15 -19.60
N SER A 123 5.06 -2.80 -19.07
CA SER A 123 3.96 -2.24 -19.86
C SER A 123 3.48 -0.96 -19.19
N ALA A 124 3.85 0.18 -19.78
CA ALA A 124 3.54 1.52 -19.28
C ALA A 124 2.83 2.32 -20.38
N MET A 125 1.57 1.98 -20.63
CA MET A 125 0.80 2.59 -21.73
C MET A 125 0.54 4.08 -21.51
N VAL A 126 0.64 4.84 -22.60
CA VAL A 126 0.17 6.23 -22.68
C VAL A 126 -1.29 6.21 -23.11
N GLY A 127 -2.19 6.52 -22.17
CA GLY A 127 -3.63 6.41 -22.40
C GLY A 127 -4.11 4.96 -22.54
N TRP A 128 -5.42 4.81 -22.68
CA TRP A 128 -6.11 3.51 -22.57
C TRP A 128 -7.06 3.29 -23.77
N LYS A 129 -6.57 3.40 -25.01
CA LYS A 129 -7.37 3.26 -26.25
C LYS A 129 -8.77 3.91 -26.18
N GLY A 130 -8.85 5.15 -25.69
CA GLY A 130 -10.11 5.87 -25.55
C GLY A 130 -10.97 5.51 -24.32
N LEU A 131 -10.43 4.85 -23.29
CA LEU A 131 -11.10 4.72 -22.00
C LEU A 131 -11.31 6.12 -21.40
N THR A 132 -12.54 6.59 -21.47
CA THR A 132 -13.02 7.76 -20.73
C THR A 132 -13.82 7.31 -19.51
N THR A 133 -14.25 8.27 -18.70
CA THR A 133 -15.12 8.02 -17.54
C THR A 133 -16.47 7.40 -17.92
N GLU A 134 -16.87 7.43 -19.20
CA GLU A 134 -18.12 6.81 -19.68
C GLU A 134 -18.10 5.28 -19.61
N PHE A 135 -16.91 4.66 -19.60
CA PHE A 135 -16.74 3.21 -19.49
C PHE A 135 -16.62 2.75 -18.03
N TYR A 136 -16.71 3.67 -17.06
CA TYR A 136 -16.71 3.31 -15.65
C TYR A 136 -18.04 2.67 -15.29
N ARG A 137 -17.97 1.61 -14.49
CA ARG A 137 -19.11 0.80 -14.08
C ARG A 137 -19.13 0.64 -12.57
N LYS A 138 -20.31 0.29 -12.05
CA LYS A 138 -20.47 -0.10 -10.64
C LYS A 138 -19.85 -1.45 -10.32
N SER A 139 -19.77 -2.34 -11.31
CA SER A 139 -19.17 -3.67 -11.19
C SER A 139 -18.42 -4.04 -12.47
N GLY A 140 -17.39 -4.88 -12.34
CA GLY A 140 -16.52 -5.30 -13.44
C GLY A 140 -15.07 -5.46 -12.96
N PRO A 141 -14.12 -5.66 -13.91
CA PRO A 141 -12.71 -5.58 -13.62
C PRO A 141 -12.33 -4.24 -12.99
N TRP A 142 -11.43 -4.29 -12.02
CA TRP A 142 -10.94 -3.10 -11.33
C TRP A 142 -9.85 -2.38 -12.12
N LEU A 143 -9.76 -1.07 -11.91
CA LEU A 143 -8.77 -0.20 -12.50
C LEU A 143 -7.91 0.44 -11.40
N LEU A 144 -6.64 0.04 -11.32
CA LEU A 144 -5.68 0.61 -10.38
C LEU A 144 -5.10 1.92 -10.90
N ARG A 145 -5.10 3.00 -10.10
CA ARG A 145 -4.46 4.27 -10.45
C ARG A 145 -3.41 4.61 -9.38
N GLY A 146 -2.65 5.69 -9.60
CA GLY A 146 -1.54 6.10 -8.73
C GLY A 146 -1.95 6.57 -7.32
N VAL A 147 -3.24 6.63 -6.98
CA VAL A 147 -3.73 7.22 -5.72
C VAL A 147 -4.31 6.19 -4.74
N GLU A 148 -4.59 4.98 -5.20
CA GLU A 148 -5.26 3.93 -4.41
C GLU A 148 -4.30 2.99 -3.71
N PHE A 149 -2.99 3.22 -3.74
CA PHE A 149 -2.08 2.40 -2.94
C PHE A 149 -1.03 3.25 -2.23
N ASN A 150 -0.75 2.81 -1.00
CA ASN A 150 0.21 3.41 -0.11
C ASN A 150 0.65 2.40 0.96
N ASN A 151 1.91 2.47 1.37
CA ASN A 151 2.46 1.68 2.48
C ASN A 151 2.14 0.17 2.36
N GLY A 152 2.39 -0.39 1.18
CA GLY A 152 2.18 -1.81 0.89
C GLY A 152 0.74 -2.28 0.75
N VAL A 153 -0.24 -1.37 0.80
CA VAL A 153 -1.67 -1.74 0.74
C VAL A 153 -2.40 -0.99 -0.37
N ILE A 154 -3.18 -1.75 -1.14
CA ILE A 154 -4.17 -1.25 -2.10
C ILE A 154 -5.48 -0.96 -1.36
N ASP A 155 -6.05 0.20 -1.60
CA ASP A 155 -7.33 0.68 -1.12
C ASP A 155 -8.41 0.32 -2.15
N PHE A 156 -8.95 -0.89 -2.03
CA PHE A 156 -9.91 -1.44 -2.98
C PHE A 156 -11.24 -0.68 -2.99
N GLU A 157 -11.62 -0.03 -1.88
CA GLU A 157 -12.84 0.78 -1.79
C GLU A 157 -12.81 2.00 -2.72
N LYS A 158 -11.61 2.51 -3.04
CA LYS A 158 -11.43 3.65 -3.95
C LYS A 158 -11.24 3.27 -5.41
N LEU A 159 -11.13 1.97 -5.70
CA LEU A 159 -10.99 1.51 -7.08
C LEU A 159 -12.27 1.76 -7.86
N VAL A 160 -12.09 2.11 -9.13
CA VAL A 160 -13.20 2.17 -10.09
C VAL A 160 -13.25 0.86 -10.86
N SER A 161 -14.45 0.40 -11.22
CA SER A 161 -14.61 -0.72 -12.15
C SER A 161 -14.80 -0.20 -13.57
N ILE A 162 -14.41 -1.00 -14.55
CA ILE A 162 -14.55 -0.70 -15.98
C ILE A 162 -15.37 -1.77 -16.69
N ASP A 163 -15.82 -1.46 -17.90
CA ASP A 163 -16.42 -2.45 -18.80
C ASP A 163 -15.49 -3.63 -19.06
N ARG A 164 -16.04 -4.85 -18.96
CA ARG A 164 -15.31 -6.09 -19.20
C ARG A 164 -14.78 -6.18 -20.63
N GLU A 165 -15.51 -5.66 -21.61
CA GLU A 165 -15.04 -5.59 -23.01
C GLU A 165 -13.77 -4.73 -23.13
N LYS A 166 -13.75 -3.56 -22.48
CA LYS A 166 -12.58 -2.67 -22.45
C LYS A 166 -11.37 -3.28 -21.76
N PHE A 167 -11.61 -4.08 -20.72
CA PHE A 167 -10.58 -4.86 -20.09
C PHE A 167 -9.99 -5.90 -21.07
N ILE A 168 -10.83 -6.71 -21.73
CA ILE A 168 -10.39 -7.77 -22.66
C ILE A 168 -9.61 -7.21 -23.86
N GLU A 169 -9.93 -6.01 -24.35
CA GLU A 169 -9.23 -5.35 -25.47
C GLU A 169 -7.74 -5.03 -25.20
N GLN A 170 -7.29 -5.09 -23.94
CA GLN A 170 -5.98 -4.63 -23.51
C GLN A 170 -5.30 -5.60 -22.52
N PRO A 171 -4.96 -6.83 -22.93
CA PRO A 171 -4.32 -7.82 -22.06
C PRO A 171 -2.94 -7.37 -21.53
N GLN A 172 -2.24 -6.50 -22.25
CA GLN A 172 -0.90 -6.01 -21.88
C GLN A 172 -0.85 -5.19 -20.59
N ILE A 173 -1.99 -4.75 -20.06
CA ILE A 173 -2.10 -3.97 -18.80
C ILE A 173 -2.83 -4.74 -17.70
N HIS A 174 -3.17 -6.02 -17.93
CA HIS A 174 -3.72 -6.87 -16.89
C HIS A 174 -2.66 -7.10 -15.82
N LEU A 175 -3.09 -6.92 -14.57
CA LEU A 175 -2.28 -7.13 -13.38
C LEU A 175 -2.63 -8.50 -12.80
N GLU A 176 -1.62 -9.34 -12.65
CA GLU A 176 -1.73 -10.67 -12.07
C GLU A 176 -1.04 -10.72 -10.70
N LYS A 177 -1.36 -11.74 -9.90
CA LYS A 177 -0.67 -12.01 -8.62
C LYS A 177 0.85 -12.03 -8.83
N GLY A 178 1.56 -11.25 -8.04
CA GLY A 178 3.02 -11.13 -8.08
C GLY A 178 3.56 -10.13 -9.11
N ASP A 179 2.71 -9.50 -9.93
CA ASP A 179 3.10 -8.30 -10.66
C ASP A 179 3.34 -7.14 -9.67
N ILE A 180 4.14 -6.16 -10.08
CA ILE A 180 4.32 -4.91 -9.35
C ILE A 180 3.65 -3.79 -10.14
N ALA A 181 2.73 -3.06 -9.49
CA ALA A 181 2.19 -1.82 -10.02
C ALA A 181 3.10 -0.66 -9.59
N PHE A 182 3.61 0.09 -10.57
CA PHE A 182 4.54 1.19 -10.35
C PHE A 182 3.94 2.51 -10.85
N SER A 183 3.86 3.54 -10.00
CA SER A 183 3.24 4.81 -10.38
C SER A 183 4.17 5.67 -11.25
N LYS A 184 3.67 6.08 -12.42
CA LYS A 184 4.45 6.82 -13.42
C LYS A 184 3.94 8.23 -13.72
N ASP A 185 2.76 8.60 -13.23
CA ASP A 185 2.13 9.91 -13.42
C ASP A 185 1.56 10.48 -12.12
N GLY A 186 1.71 11.80 -11.91
CA GLY A 186 1.20 12.48 -10.73
C GLY A 186 2.08 12.21 -9.51
N THR A 187 1.67 11.28 -8.64
CA THR A 187 2.58 10.72 -7.63
C THR A 187 3.39 9.61 -8.28
N ILE A 188 4.65 9.86 -8.57
CA ILE A 188 5.56 8.92 -9.25
C ILE A 188 6.41 8.15 -8.23
N GLY A 189 6.89 6.96 -8.61
CA GLY A 189 7.87 6.21 -7.83
C GLY A 189 7.31 5.28 -6.74
N LYS A 190 5.98 5.19 -6.59
CA LYS A 190 5.39 4.23 -5.65
C LYS A 190 5.26 2.87 -6.31
N ALA A 191 5.68 1.82 -5.61
CA ALA A 191 5.45 0.44 -6.01
C ALA A 191 4.50 -0.28 -5.03
N VAL A 192 3.79 -1.29 -5.53
CA VAL A 192 3.06 -2.26 -4.71
C VAL A 192 2.95 -3.60 -5.45
N VAL A 193 3.22 -4.72 -4.77
CA VAL A 193 2.90 -6.06 -5.25
C VAL A 193 1.39 -6.25 -5.35
N ILE A 194 0.94 -6.83 -6.46
CA ILE A 194 -0.44 -7.27 -6.64
C ILE A 194 -0.64 -8.58 -5.87
N PRO A 195 -1.52 -8.60 -4.85
CA PRO A 195 -1.80 -9.82 -4.10
C PRO A 195 -2.66 -10.77 -4.93
N GLU A 196 -3.02 -11.90 -4.35
CA GLU A 196 -4.07 -12.73 -4.91
C GLU A 196 -5.42 -12.00 -4.81
N LEU A 197 -6.16 -11.94 -5.92
CA LEU A 197 -7.41 -11.21 -6.02
C LEU A 197 -8.51 -12.11 -6.57
N ASN A 198 -9.71 -11.93 -6.02
CA ASN A 198 -10.94 -12.57 -6.52
C ASN A 198 -11.61 -11.76 -7.64
N ASN A 199 -10.96 -10.70 -8.13
CA ASN A 199 -11.43 -9.88 -9.24
C ASN A 199 -10.29 -9.58 -10.19
N ASP A 200 -10.64 -9.40 -11.47
CA ASP A 200 -9.71 -8.96 -12.49
C ASP A 200 -9.22 -7.53 -12.18
N LEU A 201 -7.94 -7.26 -12.41
CA LEU A 201 -7.34 -5.95 -12.17
C LEU A 201 -6.53 -5.52 -13.40
N ALA A 202 -6.62 -4.24 -13.76
CA ALA A 202 -5.78 -3.65 -14.80
C ALA A 202 -5.12 -2.34 -14.36
N ALA A 203 -3.92 -2.11 -14.88
CA ALA A 203 -3.08 -0.95 -14.60
C ALA A 203 -3.57 0.29 -15.36
N GLY A 204 -4.18 1.24 -14.64
CA GLY A 204 -4.63 2.52 -15.18
C GLY A 204 -3.52 3.32 -15.86
N SER A 205 -3.88 4.37 -16.59
CA SER A 205 -2.92 5.15 -17.40
C SER A 205 -1.77 5.76 -16.59
N THR A 206 -1.91 5.88 -15.27
CA THR A 206 -0.90 6.41 -14.35
C THR A 206 0.03 5.33 -13.76
N ILE A 207 -0.17 4.07 -14.15
CA ILE A 207 0.55 2.90 -13.63
C ILE A 207 1.32 2.22 -14.76
N ALA A 208 2.55 1.80 -14.46
CA ALA A 208 3.30 0.82 -15.21
C ALA A 208 3.12 -0.55 -14.56
N ARG A 209 2.79 -1.56 -15.36
CA ARG A 209 2.85 -2.97 -14.95
C ARG A 209 4.27 -3.47 -15.10
N LEU A 210 4.81 -4.04 -14.03
CA LEU A 210 6.12 -4.70 -14.00
C LEU A 210 5.90 -6.18 -13.69
N ARG A 211 6.17 -7.06 -14.66
CA ARG A 211 6.05 -8.52 -14.49
C ARG A 211 7.42 -9.16 -14.47
N ILE A 212 7.79 -9.83 -13.39
CA ILE A 212 9.08 -10.52 -13.30
C ILE A 212 9.20 -11.57 -14.40
N LYS A 213 10.34 -11.56 -15.10
CA LYS A 213 10.59 -12.51 -16.19
C LYS A 213 10.68 -13.94 -15.64
N LYS A 214 9.95 -14.86 -16.26
CA LYS A 214 9.76 -16.25 -15.78
C LYS A 214 11.02 -17.06 -15.50
N HIS A 215 12.15 -16.72 -16.15
CA HIS A 215 13.42 -17.43 -15.99
C HIS A 215 14.29 -16.89 -14.84
N LEU A 216 13.86 -15.80 -14.20
CA LEU A 216 14.59 -15.19 -13.09
C LEU A 216 13.99 -15.62 -11.76
N ARG A 217 14.87 -15.89 -10.80
CA ARG A 217 14.50 -16.04 -9.39
C ARG A 217 14.62 -14.69 -8.72
N LEU A 218 13.52 -13.94 -8.70
CA LEU A 218 13.41 -12.65 -8.03
C LEU A 218 12.12 -12.62 -7.21
N ASN A 219 12.22 -12.29 -5.94
CA ASN A 219 11.06 -12.17 -5.07
C ASN A 219 10.29 -10.86 -5.39
N PRO A 220 8.98 -10.91 -5.68
CA PRO A 220 8.22 -9.71 -6.04
C PRO A 220 8.13 -8.69 -4.90
N TYR A 221 8.04 -9.14 -3.65
CA TYR A 221 8.00 -8.25 -2.49
C TYR A 221 9.36 -7.60 -2.22
N TYR A 222 10.47 -8.26 -2.58
CA TYR A 222 11.78 -7.62 -2.58
C TYR A 222 11.85 -6.50 -3.62
N LEU A 223 11.40 -6.76 -4.86
CA LEU A 223 11.42 -5.75 -5.91
C LEU A 223 10.55 -4.54 -5.55
N ASP A 224 9.36 -4.77 -5.01
CA ASP A 224 8.48 -3.73 -4.49
C ASP A 224 9.15 -2.87 -3.42
N PHE A 225 9.80 -3.49 -2.44
CA PHE A 225 10.57 -2.79 -1.42
C PHE A 225 11.70 -1.95 -2.02
N VAL A 226 12.51 -2.52 -2.92
CA VAL A 226 13.65 -1.81 -3.53
C VAL A 226 13.19 -0.64 -4.40
N LEU A 227 12.08 -0.79 -5.14
CA LEU A 227 11.50 0.28 -5.95
C LEU A 227 11.03 1.46 -5.09
N ASN A 228 10.54 1.19 -3.87
CA ASN A 228 10.15 2.21 -2.89
C ASN A 228 11.33 2.76 -2.06
N HIS A 229 12.52 2.15 -2.14
CA HIS A 229 13.69 2.60 -1.38
C HIS A 229 14.32 3.87 -2.01
N GLN A 230 14.97 4.70 -1.18
CA GLN A 230 15.57 5.98 -1.61
C GLN A 230 16.56 5.84 -2.78
N ILE A 231 17.32 4.75 -2.83
CA ILE A 231 18.28 4.48 -3.90
C ILE A 231 17.61 4.42 -5.30
N VAL A 232 16.36 3.98 -5.39
CA VAL A 232 15.60 3.97 -6.65
C VAL A 232 14.78 5.24 -6.78
N ASN A 233 14.12 5.71 -5.73
CA ASN A 233 13.29 6.91 -5.76
C ASN A 233 14.07 8.15 -6.22
N THR A 234 15.33 8.33 -5.80
CA THR A 234 16.17 9.43 -6.30
C THR A 234 16.47 9.31 -7.80
N GLN A 235 16.58 8.10 -8.35
CA GLN A 235 16.71 7.90 -9.80
C GLN A 235 15.41 8.30 -10.52
N VAL A 236 14.26 7.88 -9.98
CA VAL A 236 12.92 8.22 -10.51
C VAL A 236 12.71 9.73 -10.54
N GLU A 237 12.99 10.41 -9.43
CA GLU A 237 12.92 11.87 -9.33
C GLU A 237 13.83 12.56 -10.34
N SER A 238 15.01 12.02 -10.59
CA SER A 238 15.97 12.57 -11.56
C SER A 238 15.54 12.38 -13.01
N PHE A 239 14.92 11.24 -13.35
CA PHE A 239 14.43 10.95 -14.69
C PHE A 239 13.12 11.67 -15.02
N ALA A 240 12.31 11.95 -14.00
CA ALA A 240 10.99 12.54 -14.17
C ALA A 240 11.01 13.89 -14.90
N THR A 241 9.98 14.14 -15.69
CA THR A 241 9.74 15.41 -16.39
C THR A 241 8.39 15.98 -15.94
N GLY A 242 8.07 17.21 -16.35
CA GLY A 242 6.85 17.90 -15.90
C GLY A 242 6.96 18.51 -14.49
N VAL A 243 6.39 19.70 -14.32
CA VAL A 243 6.40 20.44 -13.03
C VAL A 243 5.09 20.23 -12.28
N ALA A 244 3.96 20.53 -12.90
CA ALA A 244 2.64 20.41 -12.26
C ALA A 244 2.17 18.95 -12.13
N GLN A 245 2.47 18.12 -13.13
CA GLN A 245 2.19 16.69 -13.12
C GLN A 245 3.47 15.95 -13.51
N PRO A 246 4.24 15.48 -12.52
CA PRO A 246 5.44 14.70 -12.77
C PRO A 246 5.11 13.43 -13.56
N HIS A 247 5.97 13.11 -14.53
CA HIS A 247 5.86 11.93 -15.39
C HIS A 247 7.22 11.26 -15.59
N ILE A 248 7.25 9.93 -15.58
CA ILE A 248 8.40 9.11 -15.99
C ILE A 248 7.98 8.15 -17.12
N THR A 249 8.77 8.12 -18.20
CA THR A 249 8.46 7.31 -19.38
C THR A 249 8.88 5.85 -19.19
N GLN A 250 8.37 4.95 -20.03
CA GLN A 250 8.74 3.53 -19.99
C GLN A 250 10.25 3.33 -20.17
N GLU A 251 10.87 4.10 -21.06
CA GLU A 251 12.30 4.04 -21.36
C GLU A 251 13.15 4.40 -20.14
N TRP A 252 12.70 5.34 -19.31
CA TRP A 252 13.39 5.69 -18.07
C TRP A 252 13.12 4.70 -16.94
N ILE A 253 11.90 4.16 -16.83
CA ILE A 253 11.60 3.06 -15.89
C ILE A 253 12.50 1.87 -16.19
N ALA A 254 12.66 1.51 -17.47
CA ALA A 254 13.51 0.41 -17.93
C ALA A 254 14.98 0.53 -17.48
N GLN A 255 15.48 1.76 -17.30
CA GLN A 255 16.87 2.06 -16.96
C GLN A 255 17.12 2.23 -15.45
N LEU A 256 16.09 2.10 -14.61
CA LEU A 256 16.27 2.16 -13.15
C LEU A 256 17.25 1.07 -12.72
N ILE A 257 18.29 1.45 -11.98
CA ILE A 257 19.32 0.53 -11.49
C ILE A 257 18.81 -0.08 -10.18
N ILE A 258 18.66 -1.41 -10.18
CA ILE A 258 18.12 -2.20 -9.08
C ILE A 258 19.26 -2.96 -8.40
N PRO A 259 19.55 -2.71 -7.11
CA PRO A 259 20.45 -3.55 -6.32
C PRO A 259 19.94 -4.98 -6.20
N LEU A 260 20.84 -5.95 -6.28
CA LEU A 260 20.56 -7.37 -6.11
C LEU A 260 21.42 -7.90 -4.95
N ILE A 261 20.75 -8.40 -3.92
CA ILE A 261 21.38 -8.94 -2.72
C ILE A 261 21.08 -10.44 -2.57
N GLU A 262 21.94 -11.17 -1.89
CA GLU A 262 21.74 -12.61 -1.63
C GLU A 262 20.50 -12.86 -0.74
N SER A 263 20.26 -11.97 0.23
CA SER A 263 19.15 -12.03 1.17
C SER A 263 17.80 -11.55 0.60
N GLN A 264 17.65 -11.46 -0.73
CA GLN A 264 16.42 -10.93 -1.35
C GLN A 264 15.16 -11.71 -0.96
N GLU A 265 15.24 -13.03 -0.77
CA GLU A 265 14.09 -13.84 -0.35
C GLU A 265 13.69 -13.54 1.09
N VAL A 266 14.67 -13.33 1.98
CA VAL A 266 14.44 -12.97 3.39
C VAL A 266 13.80 -11.59 3.48
N VAL A 267 14.35 -10.61 2.76
CA VAL A 267 13.79 -9.26 2.68
C VAL A 267 12.37 -9.30 2.09
N GLY A 268 12.17 -10.06 1.01
CA GLY A 268 10.86 -10.22 0.38
C GLY A 268 9.81 -10.81 1.32
N GLU A 269 10.17 -11.83 2.11
CA GLU A 269 9.24 -12.42 3.08
C GLU A 269 8.90 -11.45 4.22
N LEU A 270 9.89 -10.69 4.72
CA LEU A 270 9.63 -9.65 5.73
C LEU A 270 8.66 -8.58 5.20
N VAL A 271 8.81 -8.18 3.94
CA VAL A 271 7.93 -7.22 3.27
C VAL A 271 6.54 -7.82 3.02
N ARG A 272 6.43 -9.10 2.66
CA ARG A 272 5.15 -9.79 2.55
C ARG A 272 4.38 -9.76 3.88
N VAL A 273 5.03 -10.08 4.99
CA VAL A 273 4.43 -10.01 6.34
C VAL A 273 4.04 -8.58 6.69
N HIS A 274 4.86 -7.58 6.33
CA HIS A 274 4.51 -6.16 6.48
C HIS A 274 3.20 -5.83 5.76
N HIS A 275 3.07 -6.23 4.48
CA HIS A 275 1.89 -5.92 3.66
C HIS A 275 0.63 -6.60 4.19
N ARG A 276 0.72 -7.89 4.56
CA ARG A 276 -0.40 -8.64 5.15
C ARG A 276 -0.85 -8.05 6.49
N SER A 277 0.10 -7.65 7.35
CA SER A 277 -0.22 -7.02 8.64
C SER A 277 -0.90 -5.65 8.47
N GLN A 278 -0.43 -4.82 7.52
CA GLN A 278 -1.09 -3.56 7.19
C GLN A 278 -2.50 -3.76 6.62
N TRP A 279 -2.68 -4.80 5.80
CA TRP A 279 -3.98 -5.17 5.24
C TRP A 279 -4.96 -5.58 6.34
N PHE A 280 -4.56 -6.50 7.22
CA PHE A 280 -5.43 -6.94 8.32
C PHE A 280 -5.73 -5.85 9.33
N SER A 281 -4.78 -4.94 9.60
CA SER A 281 -5.06 -3.75 10.39
C SER A 281 -6.19 -2.90 9.79
N LYS A 282 -6.16 -2.63 8.47
CA LYS A 282 -7.25 -1.91 7.81
C LYS A 282 -8.58 -2.65 7.89
N ILE A 283 -8.57 -3.96 7.65
CA ILE A 283 -9.78 -4.80 7.76
C ILE A 283 -10.38 -4.70 9.17
N LEU A 284 -9.58 -4.79 10.22
CA LEU A 284 -10.06 -4.68 11.60
C LEU A 284 -10.72 -3.34 11.89
N LEU A 285 -10.21 -2.23 11.34
CA LEU A 285 -10.85 -0.92 11.47
C LEU A 285 -12.19 -0.87 10.73
N SER A 286 -12.27 -1.46 9.53
CA SER A 286 -13.54 -1.59 8.80
C SER A 286 -14.53 -2.46 9.55
N ILE A 287 -14.08 -3.55 10.19
CA ILE A 287 -14.90 -4.41 11.03
C ILE A 287 -15.43 -3.66 12.25
N SER A 288 -14.59 -2.90 12.95
CA SER A 288 -15.02 -2.09 14.09
C SER A 288 -16.12 -1.10 13.69
N LYS A 289 -16.00 -0.49 12.50
CA LYS A 289 -17.04 0.37 11.93
C LYS A 289 -18.32 -0.43 11.62
N PHE A 290 -18.21 -1.53 10.89
CA PHE A 290 -19.37 -2.34 10.48
C PHE A 290 -20.11 -3.00 11.64
N LEU A 291 -19.41 -3.34 12.72
CA LEU A 291 -20.03 -3.82 13.97
C LEU A 291 -20.92 -2.75 14.60
N VAL A 292 -20.45 -1.49 14.66
CA VAL A 292 -21.25 -0.38 15.19
C VAL A 292 -22.46 -0.12 14.28
N GLU A 293 -22.27 -0.08 12.96
CA GLU A 293 -23.36 0.09 12.00
C GLU A 293 -24.39 -1.05 12.09
N GLY A 294 -23.91 -2.29 12.23
CA GLY A 294 -24.73 -3.48 12.42
C GLY A 294 -25.57 -3.44 13.70
N LEU A 295 -25.01 -2.93 14.80
CA LEU A 295 -25.75 -2.77 16.06
C LEU A 295 -26.83 -1.69 15.93
N ILE A 296 -26.53 -0.59 15.22
CA ILE A 296 -27.49 0.51 15.01
C ILE A 296 -28.66 0.07 14.12
N ASN A 297 -28.36 -0.69 13.06
CA ASN A 297 -29.38 -1.12 12.10
C ASN A 297 -30.07 -2.45 12.50
N GLY A 298 -29.56 -3.14 13.53
CA GLY A 298 -30.09 -4.40 14.04
C GLY A 298 -29.69 -5.64 13.21
N SER A 299 -28.68 -5.56 12.33
CA SER A 299 -28.19 -6.72 11.57
C SER A 299 -27.32 -7.66 12.40
N ILE A 300 -26.76 -7.16 13.51
CA ILE A 300 -26.10 -7.97 14.54
C ILE A 300 -26.68 -7.61 15.91
N THR A 301 -26.89 -8.63 16.73
CA THR A 301 -27.47 -8.46 18.07
C THR A 301 -26.40 -8.20 19.12
N GLU A 302 -26.80 -7.55 20.23
CA GLU A 302 -25.93 -7.38 21.39
C GLU A 302 -25.49 -8.72 21.98
N ASP A 303 -26.40 -9.70 22.05
CA ASP A 303 -26.14 -11.03 22.61
C ASP A 303 -25.06 -11.79 21.82
N GLU A 304 -25.06 -11.70 20.49
CA GLU A 304 -24.00 -12.31 19.65
C GLU A 304 -22.61 -11.80 20.03
N LEU A 305 -22.45 -10.48 20.20
CA LEU A 305 -21.15 -9.89 20.55
C LEU A 305 -20.76 -10.16 22.00
N ILE A 306 -21.72 -10.18 22.92
CA ILE A 306 -21.48 -10.52 24.32
C ILE A 306 -21.00 -11.96 24.45
N GLN A 307 -21.65 -12.90 23.76
CA GLN A 307 -21.23 -14.31 23.77
C GLN A 307 -19.83 -14.49 23.16
N ALA A 308 -19.55 -13.83 22.05
CA ALA A 308 -18.23 -13.86 21.43
C ALA A 308 -17.14 -13.29 22.35
N GLN A 309 -17.41 -12.17 23.04
CA GLN A 309 -16.48 -11.59 24.00
C GLN A 309 -16.18 -12.53 25.17
N ASN A 310 -17.22 -13.14 25.75
CA ASN A 310 -17.06 -14.05 26.88
C ASN A 310 -16.28 -15.33 26.48
N ALA A 311 -16.47 -15.83 25.26
CA ALA A 311 -15.72 -16.97 24.73
C ALA A 311 -14.24 -16.62 24.53
N LEU A 312 -13.95 -15.43 23.98
CA LEU A 312 -12.58 -14.95 23.80
C LEU A 312 -11.80 -14.87 25.13
N GLU A 313 -12.46 -14.45 26.21
CA GLU A 313 -11.85 -14.40 27.55
C GLU A 313 -11.50 -15.79 28.11
N GLN A 314 -12.12 -16.84 27.58
CA GLN A 314 -11.84 -18.24 27.91
C GLN A 314 -10.82 -18.88 26.94
N GLY A 315 -10.27 -18.10 26.02
CA GLY A 315 -9.34 -18.58 24.98
C GLY A 315 -10.03 -19.26 23.79
N ASP A 316 -11.36 -19.17 23.67
CA ASP A 316 -12.12 -19.70 22.55
C ASP A 316 -12.45 -18.60 21.53
N ASN A 317 -11.88 -18.70 20.33
CA ASN A 317 -12.13 -17.77 19.23
C ASN A 317 -13.20 -18.26 18.23
N SER A 318 -13.89 -19.37 18.50
CA SER A 318 -14.85 -19.97 17.56
C SER A 318 -16.00 -19.03 17.19
N LEU A 319 -16.56 -18.31 18.17
CA LEU A 319 -17.63 -17.33 17.96
C LEU A 319 -17.12 -16.07 17.28
N ASP A 320 -15.90 -15.64 17.60
CA ASP A 320 -15.24 -14.52 16.92
C ASP A 320 -15.05 -14.83 15.42
N ARG A 321 -14.51 -16.02 15.12
CA ARG A 321 -14.38 -16.56 13.77
C ARG A 321 -15.71 -16.60 13.04
N ALA A 322 -16.78 -17.05 13.70
CA ALA A 322 -18.11 -17.09 13.11
C ALA A 322 -18.63 -15.70 12.73
N ILE A 323 -18.41 -14.68 13.58
CA ILE A 323 -18.78 -13.30 13.27
C ILE A 323 -17.93 -12.75 12.12
N LEU A 324 -16.61 -12.92 12.18
CA LEU A 324 -15.69 -12.39 11.16
C LEU A 324 -15.89 -13.06 9.79
N SER A 325 -16.30 -14.32 9.75
CA SER A 325 -16.62 -15.04 8.49
C SER A 325 -17.84 -14.45 7.75
N LYS A 326 -18.71 -13.73 8.45
CA LYS A 326 -19.89 -13.04 7.88
C LYS A 326 -19.61 -11.58 7.50
N MET A 327 -18.41 -11.08 7.77
CA MET A 327 -18.03 -9.70 7.44
C MET A 327 -17.78 -9.56 5.95
N THR A 328 -18.39 -8.54 5.34
CA THR A 328 -18.31 -8.26 3.91
C THR A 328 -17.88 -6.82 3.65
N GLU A 329 -17.48 -6.52 2.41
CA GLU A 329 -17.10 -5.16 1.98
C GLU A 329 -18.22 -4.12 2.20
N ASP A 330 -19.49 -4.57 2.26
CA ASP A 330 -20.67 -3.71 2.48
C ASP A 330 -21.23 -3.77 3.92
N GLY A 331 -20.62 -4.52 4.84
CA GLY A 331 -21.06 -4.65 6.24
C GLY A 331 -21.22 -6.08 6.75
N TYR A 332 -21.90 -6.25 7.88
CA TYR A 332 -22.16 -7.57 8.50
C TYR A 332 -23.29 -8.31 7.78
N ALA A 333 -23.01 -9.55 7.35
CA ALA A 333 -23.96 -10.50 6.77
C ALA A 333 -24.76 -9.98 5.55
N VAL A 334 -24.16 -9.10 4.73
CA VAL A 334 -24.81 -8.55 3.54
C VAL A 334 -24.82 -9.60 2.41
N ALA A 335 -26.00 -10.06 2.03
CA ALA A 335 -26.17 -11.09 1.02
C ALA A 335 -25.62 -10.65 -0.36
N GLY A 336 -24.78 -11.49 -0.96
CA GLY A 336 -24.15 -11.22 -2.26
C GLY A 336 -22.97 -10.24 -2.22
N SER A 337 -22.64 -9.69 -1.05
CA SER A 337 -21.42 -8.90 -0.85
C SER A 337 -20.20 -9.81 -0.65
N LYS A 338 -19.03 -9.29 -0.99
CA LYS A 338 -17.77 -10.06 -0.95
C LYS A 338 -17.24 -10.16 0.48
N PRO A 339 -16.76 -11.34 0.92
CA PRO A 339 -16.13 -11.47 2.23
C PRO A 339 -14.92 -10.55 2.40
N LEU A 340 -14.77 -9.95 3.59
CA LEU A 340 -13.60 -9.12 3.93
C LEU A 340 -12.33 -9.97 4.08
N PHE A 341 -12.46 -11.19 4.60
CA PHE A 341 -11.36 -12.13 4.73
C PHE A 341 -11.40 -13.15 3.60
N ALA A 342 -10.30 -13.22 2.84
CA ALA A 342 -10.06 -14.34 1.93
C ALA A 342 -9.61 -15.59 2.69
N ASP A 343 -8.84 -15.40 3.77
CA ASP A 343 -8.31 -16.45 4.64
C ASP A 343 -8.32 -15.92 6.09
N LEU A 344 -9.14 -16.53 6.94
CA LEU A 344 -9.21 -16.20 8.37
C LEU A 344 -8.08 -16.85 9.16
N ASP A 345 -7.55 -17.99 8.72
CA ASP A 345 -6.49 -18.68 9.43
C ASP A 345 -5.19 -17.87 9.36
N GLU A 346 -4.85 -17.35 8.18
CA GLU A 346 -3.71 -16.44 8.03
C GLU A 346 -3.84 -15.19 8.91
N PHE A 347 -5.06 -14.67 9.08
CA PHE A 347 -5.32 -13.55 9.99
C PHE A 347 -4.98 -13.90 11.44
N TYR A 348 -5.51 -15.00 11.97
CA TYR A 348 -5.24 -15.39 13.35
C TYR A 348 -3.79 -15.79 13.58
N GLU A 349 -3.14 -16.44 12.62
CA GLU A 349 -1.71 -16.77 12.70
C GLU A 349 -0.84 -15.51 12.80
N LEU A 350 -1.10 -14.50 11.95
CA LEU A 350 -0.38 -13.23 12.03
C LEU A 350 -0.72 -12.44 13.29
N LEU A 351 -1.98 -12.49 13.73
CA LEU A 351 -2.39 -11.81 14.96
C LEU A 351 -1.68 -12.42 16.19
N GLU A 352 -1.54 -13.74 16.23
CA GLU A 352 -0.86 -14.42 17.34
C GLU A 352 0.63 -14.07 17.37
N GLN A 353 1.31 -14.13 16.21
CA GLN A 353 2.70 -13.67 16.09
C GLN A 353 2.88 -12.20 16.50
N ALA A 354 1.88 -11.35 16.20
CA ALA A 354 1.92 -9.94 16.55
C ALA A 354 1.72 -9.70 18.05
N LYS A 355 0.95 -10.54 18.75
CA LYS A 355 0.81 -10.49 20.22
C LYS A 355 2.05 -10.98 20.94
N GLU A 356 2.74 -11.99 20.42
CA GLU A 356 4.02 -12.45 20.98
C GLU A 356 5.13 -11.40 20.87
N PHE A 357 4.96 -10.41 19.99
CA PHE A 357 5.88 -9.29 19.79
C PHE A 357 5.66 -8.12 20.77
N GLU A 358 4.45 -7.97 21.33
CA GLU A 358 4.10 -6.96 22.34
C GLU A 358 4.66 -7.31 23.71
#